data_AF-A0A3L7SF83-F1
#
_entry.id   AF-A0A3L7SF83-F1
#
_cell.length_a   1.000
_cell.length_b   1.000
_cell.length_c   1.000
_cell.angle_alpha   90.00
_cell.angle_beta   90.00
_cell.angle_gamma   90.00
#
_symmetry.space_group_name_H-M   'P 1'
#
loop_
_entity.id
_entity.type
_entity.pdbx_description
1 polymer ?
#
loop_
_entity_poly.entity_id
_entity_poly.type
_entity_poly.pdbx_seq_one_letter_code
_entity_poly.pdbx_strand_id
1 'polypeptide(L)'
;MIRILVVLLLLMVSPQFVAMAQTERDLQLKSEPVPPVAAVAVETAEIPRTPPNLHPSPPEPIRSDQLERAIARGIEFLIKDQNRDGSWGSAERTKDLNIMAGIGSHHAFRTAVTALCLSSLIELDEGKEPALSRAIERGEAFLFEQLSVVRRDQPS
;
A
#
# COMPACT_ATOMS: atom_id res chain seq x y z
N MET A 1 -18.45 -6.10 -44.27
CA MET A 1 -18.37 -7.00 -43.10
C MET A 1 -17.45 -6.46 -41.99
N ILE A 2 -16.24 -5.96 -42.29
CA ILE A 2 -15.28 -5.44 -41.27
C ILE A 2 -15.81 -4.25 -40.43
N ARG A 3 -16.57 -3.31 -41.03
CA ARG A 3 -17.11 -2.14 -40.30
C ARG A 3 -18.15 -2.49 -39.23
N ILE A 4 -18.94 -3.54 -39.44
CA ILE A 4 -19.95 -3.99 -38.46
C ILE A 4 -19.25 -4.66 -37.26
N LEU A 5 -18.16 -5.38 -37.52
CA LEU A 5 -17.36 -6.03 -36.47
C LEU A 5 -16.66 -5.01 -35.55
N VAL A 6 -16.14 -3.91 -36.11
CA VAL A 6 -15.48 -2.84 -35.33
C VAL A 6 -16.47 -2.05 -34.47
N VAL A 7 -17.68 -1.80 -34.97
CA VAL A 7 -18.74 -1.13 -34.19
C VAL A 7 -19.24 -2.04 -33.05
N LEU A 8 -19.39 -3.34 -33.29
CA LEU A 8 -19.69 -4.31 -32.23
C LEU A 8 -18.58 -4.39 -31.18
N LEU A 9 -17.31 -4.37 -31.59
CA LEU A 9 -16.17 -4.39 -30.67
C LEU A 9 -16.11 -3.10 -29.82
N LEU A 10 -16.37 -1.94 -30.41
CA LEU A 10 -16.41 -0.65 -29.70
C LEU A 10 -17.58 -0.55 -28.71
N LEU A 11 -18.73 -1.16 -29.02
CA LEU A 11 -19.87 -1.23 -28.09
C LEU A 11 -19.57 -2.13 -26.88
N MET A 12 -18.82 -3.22 -27.06
CA MET A 12 -18.42 -4.15 -25.99
C MET A 12 -17.39 -3.57 -25.00
N VAL A 13 -16.66 -2.52 -25.38
CA VAL A 13 -15.66 -1.85 -24.50
C VAL A 13 -16.22 -0.55 -23.91
N SER A 14 -17.45 -0.17 -24.26
CA SER A 14 -18.05 1.07 -23.76
C SER A 14 -18.31 1.00 -22.24
N PRO A 15 -18.18 2.13 -21.51
CA PRO A 15 -18.34 2.15 -20.05
C PRO A 15 -19.69 1.60 -19.57
N GLN A 16 -20.72 1.74 -20.39
CA GLN A 16 -22.07 1.24 -20.10
C GLN A 16 -22.14 -0.29 -20.19
N PHE A 17 -21.45 -0.91 -21.16
CA PHE A 17 -21.40 -2.37 -21.29
C PHE A 17 -20.54 -3.00 -20.19
N VAL A 18 -19.44 -2.35 -19.82
CA VAL A 18 -18.59 -2.75 -18.69
C VAL A 18 -19.36 -2.67 -17.36
N ALA A 19 -20.11 -1.58 -17.14
CA ALA A 19 -20.95 -1.40 -15.96
C ALA A 19 -22.12 -2.40 -15.90
N MET A 20 -22.76 -2.71 -17.04
CA MET A 20 -23.80 -3.74 -17.09
C MET A 20 -23.22 -5.14 -16.85
N ALA A 21 -22.07 -5.47 -17.43
CA ALA A 21 -21.40 -6.75 -17.20
C ALA A 21 -20.86 -6.90 -15.77
N GLN A 22 -20.56 -5.80 -15.07
CA GLN A 22 -20.26 -5.81 -13.64
C GLN A 22 -21.53 -5.95 -12.80
N THR A 23 -22.61 -5.27 -13.17
CA THR A 23 -23.90 -5.40 -12.48
C THR A 23 -24.44 -6.82 -12.59
N GLU A 24 -24.34 -7.47 -13.76
CA GLU A 24 -24.71 -8.87 -13.94
C GLU A 24 -23.78 -9.82 -13.16
N ARG A 25 -22.46 -9.58 -13.15
CA ARG A 25 -21.52 -10.35 -12.29
C ARG A 25 -21.83 -10.18 -10.80
N ASP A 26 -22.19 -8.98 -10.36
CA ASP A 26 -22.53 -8.69 -8.97
C ASP A 26 -23.89 -9.27 -8.57
N LEU A 27 -24.83 -9.37 -9.51
CA LEU A 27 -26.10 -10.08 -9.31
C LEU A 27 -25.86 -11.60 -9.22
N GLN A 28 -24.96 -12.12 -10.07
CA GLN A 28 -24.62 -13.54 -10.10
C GLN A 28 -23.82 -13.96 -8.85
N LEU A 29 -22.92 -13.10 -8.34
CA LEU A 29 -22.22 -13.30 -7.06
C LEU A 29 -23.17 -13.31 -5.86
N LYS A 30 -24.30 -12.60 -5.94
CA LYS A 30 -25.31 -12.54 -4.87
C LYS A 30 -26.32 -13.70 -4.91
N SER A 31 -26.50 -14.33 -6.08
CA SER A 31 -27.46 -15.43 -6.28
C SER A 31 -26.86 -16.82 -6.11
N GLU A 32 -25.52 -16.94 -6.16
CA GLU A 32 -24.85 -18.20 -5.80
C GLU A 32 -25.08 -18.45 -4.30
N PRO A 33 -25.77 -19.55 -3.92
CA PRO A 33 -25.89 -19.90 -2.51
C PRO A 33 -24.47 -20.15 -2.01
N VAL A 34 -24.05 -19.35 -1.02
CA VAL A 34 -22.78 -19.57 -0.31
C VAL A 34 -22.77 -21.04 0.07
N PRO A 35 -21.86 -21.87 -0.49
CA PRO A 35 -21.81 -23.26 -0.11
C PRO A 35 -21.69 -23.27 1.41
N PRO A 36 -22.46 -24.11 2.13
CA PRO A 36 -22.25 -24.24 3.57
C PRO A 36 -20.75 -24.41 3.71
N VAL A 37 -20.10 -23.54 4.48
CA VAL A 37 -18.66 -23.62 4.74
C VAL A 37 -18.46 -25.06 5.12
N ALA A 38 -18.00 -25.87 4.15
CA ALA A 38 -17.68 -27.24 4.39
C ALA A 38 -16.68 -27.07 5.51
N ALA A 39 -17.00 -27.62 6.67
CA ALA A 39 -16.07 -27.65 7.77
C ALA A 39 -14.82 -28.25 7.14
N VAL A 40 -13.88 -27.38 6.75
CA VAL A 40 -12.50 -27.73 6.62
C VAL A 40 -12.27 -28.17 8.04
N ALA A 41 -12.33 -29.48 8.23
CA ALA A 41 -11.82 -30.10 9.42
C ALA A 41 -10.45 -29.46 9.52
N VAL A 42 -10.33 -28.50 10.42
CA VAL A 42 -9.05 -28.06 10.92
C VAL A 42 -8.57 -29.34 11.52
N GLU A 43 -7.88 -30.13 10.71
CA GLU A 43 -7.01 -31.16 11.20
C GLU A 43 -6.17 -30.39 12.19
N THR A 44 -6.43 -30.65 13.46
CA THR A 44 -5.70 -30.12 14.59
C THR A 44 -4.31 -30.71 14.45
N ALA A 45 -3.55 -30.19 13.49
CA ALA A 45 -2.13 -30.29 13.43
C ALA A 45 -1.70 -29.67 14.75
N GLU A 46 -1.39 -30.55 15.68
CA GLU A 46 -0.84 -30.22 16.98
C GLU A 46 0.44 -29.45 16.69
N ILE A 47 0.36 -28.11 16.66
CA ILE A 47 1.52 -27.25 16.53
C ILE A 47 2.40 -27.64 17.72
N PRO A 48 3.60 -28.21 17.51
CA PRO A 48 4.46 -28.58 18.60
C PRO A 48 4.65 -27.35 19.47
N ARG A 49 4.16 -27.40 20.72
CA ARG A 49 4.34 -26.31 21.68
C ARG A 49 5.75 -26.39 22.21
N THR A 50 6.74 -26.16 21.34
CA THR A 50 8.10 -25.95 21.78
C THR A 50 8.08 -24.72 22.67
N PRO A 51 8.58 -24.80 23.91
CA PRO A 51 8.66 -23.63 24.77
C PRO A 51 9.45 -22.53 24.03
N PRO A 52 8.99 -21.26 24.08
CA PRO A 52 9.67 -20.18 23.38
C PRO A 52 11.10 -20.09 23.90
N ASN A 53 12.06 -20.08 22.98
CA ASN A 53 13.44 -19.82 23.36
C ASN A 53 13.54 -18.36 23.81
N LEU A 54 13.60 -18.14 25.13
CA LEU A 54 13.73 -16.81 25.73
C LEU A 54 15.12 -16.19 25.50
N HIS A 55 16.10 -17.00 25.12
CA HIS A 55 17.48 -16.60 24.86
C HIS A 55 17.96 -17.17 23.52
N PRO A 56 17.42 -16.70 22.39
CA PRO A 56 17.93 -17.09 21.08
C PRO A 56 19.38 -16.62 20.94
N SER A 57 20.22 -17.45 20.33
CA SER A 57 21.53 -17.02 19.88
C SER A 57 21.37 -15.93 18.80
N PRO A 58 22.33 -14.99 18.69
CA PRO A 58 22.28 -14.00 17.62
C PRO A 58 22.13 -14.66 16.25
N PRO A 59 21.31 -14.09 15.35
CA PRO A 59 21.18 -14.63 14.00
C PRO A 59 22.52 -14.53 13.25
N GLU A 60 22.70 -15.38 12.25
CA GLU A 60 23.85 -15.28 11.35
C GLU A 60 23.89 -13.90 10.66
N PRO A 61 25.07 -13.28 10.51
CA PRO A 61 25.19 -12.02 9.79
C PRO A 61 24.72 -12.13 8.34
N ILE A 62 23.93 -11.14 7.90
CA ILE A 62 23.50 -11.04 6.51
C ILE A 62 24.70 -10.64 5.66
N ARG A 63 24.85 -11.27 4.49
CA ARG A 63 25.89 -10.92 3.53
C ARG A 63 25.64 -9.50 2.96
N SER A 64 26.70 -8.73 2.75
CA SER A 64 26.62 -7.36 2.24
C SER A 64 25.84 -7.27 0.92
N ASP A 65 26.07 -8.21 -0.01
CA ASP A 65 25.40 -8.22 -1.31
C ASP A 65 23.88 -8.47 -1.19
N GLN A 66 23.45 -9.23 -0.19
CA GLN A 66 22.02 -9.43 0.09
C GLN A 66 21.40 -8.18 0.70
N LEU A 67 22.13 -7.50 1.58
CA LEU A 67 21.71 -6.26 2.21
C LEU A 67 21.54 -5.13 1.17
N GLU A 68 22.53 -4.93 0.30
CA GLU A 68 22.48 -3.93 -0.78
C GLU A 68 21.29 -4.17 -1.70
N ARG A 69 21.03 -5.43 -2.10
CA ARG A 69 19.84 -5.78 -2.89
C ARG A 69 18.54 -5.51 -2.14
N ALA A 70 18.50 -5.72 -0.83
CA ALA A 70 17.31 -5.43 -0.03
C ALA A 70 17.05 -3.91 0.05
N ILE A 71 18.10 -3.12 0.22
CA ILE A 71 18.02 -1.64 0.22
C ILE A 71 17.52 -1.15 -1.15
N ALA A 72 18.09 -1.65 -2.25
CA ALA A 72 17.66 -1.27 -3.60
C ALA A 72 16.16 -1.55 -3.85
N ARG A 73 15.65 -2.71 -3.41
CA ARG A 73 14.22 -3.02 -3.47
C ARG A 73 13.37 -2.09 -2.59
N GLY A 74 13.89 -1.70 -1.43
CA GLY A 74 13.25 -0.73 -0.54
C GLY A 74 13.11 0.64 -1.19
N ILE A 75 14.17 1.13 -1.84
CA ILE A 75 14.14 2.39 -2.60
C ILE A 75 13.11 2.31 -3.73
N GLU A 76 13.14 1.24 -4.52
CA GLU A 76 12.19 1.04 -5.62
C GLU A 76 10.73 1.03 -5.11
N PHE A 77 10.48 0.34 -4.00
CA PHE A 77 9.18 0.32 -3.35
C PHE A 77 8.74 1.73 -2.95
N LEU A 78 9.59 2.50 -2.27
CA LEU A 78 9.26 3.85 -1.83
C LEU A 78 8.96 4.79 -3.00
N ILE A 79 9.75 4.75 -4.07
CA ILE A 79 9.50 5.57 -5.27
C ILE A 79 8.14 5.20 -5.90
N LYS A 80 7.82 3.91 -5.97
CA LYS A 80 6.58 3.41 -6.58
C LYS A 80 5.34 3.72 -5.74
N ASP A 81 5.45 3.64 -4.43
CA ASP A 81 4.34 3.82 -3.49
C ASP A 81 4.04 5.30 -3.17
N GLN A 82 4.92 6.22 -3.55
CA GLN A 82 4.75 7.64 -3.29
C GLN A 82 3.45 8.19 -3.92
N ASN A 83 2.61 8.82 -3.10
CA ASN A 83 1.36 9.43 -3.54
C ASN A 83 1.63 10.56 -4.55
N ARG A 84 0.61 10.95 -5.33
CA ARG A 84 0.72 12.01 -6.35
C ARG A 84 1.16 13.36 -5.77
N ASP A 85 0.75 13.68 -4.55
CA ASP A 85 1.10 14.90 -3.82
C ASP A 85 2.51 14.89 -3.21
N GLY A 86 3.23 13.75 -3.29
CA GLY A 86 4.58 13.60 -2.73
C GLY A 86 4.62 12.94 -1.35
N SER A 87 3.47 12.69 -0.71
CA SER A 87 3.40 12.03 0.59
C SER A 87 3.55 10.51 0.52
N TRP A 88 3.80 9.88 1.68
CA TRP A 88 3.69 8.43 1.89
C TRP A 88 2.64 8.09 2.95
N GLY A 89 2.06 6.90 2.83
CA GLY A 89 1.02 6.39 3.73
C GLY A 89 -0.41 6.78 3.34
N SER A 90 -1.38 6.07 3.93
CA SER A 90 -2.82 6.29 3.72
C SER A 90 -3.59 6.06 5.03
N ALA A 91 -4.69 6.79 5.23
CA ALA A 91 -5.66 6.53 6.29
C ALA A 91 -6.75 5.53 5.87
N GLU A 92 -6.82 5.17 4.58
CA GLU A 92 -7.97 4.44 4.05
C GLU A 92 -7.69 2.95 3.80
N ARG A 93 -8.70 2.13 4.11
CA ARG A 93 -8.92 0.74 3.62
C ARG A 93 -8.08 -0.39 4.23
N THR A 94 -7.87 -0.43 5.55
CA THR A 94 -7.33 -1.66 6.15
C THR A 94 -8.39 -2.75 6.37
N LYS A 95 -9.69 -2.42 6.52
CA LYS A 95 -10.76 -3.40 6.87
C LYS A 95 -12.20 -3.02 6.45
N ASP A 96 -12.43 -2.38 5.28
CA ASP A 96 -13.75 -1.89 4.83
C ASP A 96 -14.49 -0.94 5.82
N LEU A 97 -13.79 -0.50 6.85
CA LEU A 97 -14.22 0.46 7.86
C LEU A 97 -13.09 1.48 8.00
N ASN A 98 -13.36 2.74 7.64
CA ASN A 98 -12.48 3.85 7.98
C ASN A 98 -12.71 4.17 9.47
N ILE A 99 -11.98 3.50 10.37
CA ILE A 99 -11.93 3.87 11.78
C ILE A 99 -11.15 5.19 11.87
N MET A 100 -11.85 6.29 11.73
CA MET A 100 -11.28 7.63 11.82
C MET A 100 -11.07 7.98 13.29
N ALA A 101 -9.82 7.94 13.77
CA ALA A 101 -9.41 8.82 14.87
C ALA A 101 -9.49 10.29 14.38
N GLY A 102 -9.56 11.29 15.27
CA GLY A 102 -9.79 12.70 14.91
C GLY A 102 -8.99 13.20 13.68
N ILE A 103 -9.57 14.15 12.93
CA ILE A 103 -9.07 14.64 11.63
C ILE A 103 -7.59 15.09 11.71
N GLY A 104 -7.16 15.64 12.86
CA GLY A 104 -5.77 16.08 13.07
C GLY A 104 -4.74 14.93 13.13
N SER A 105 -5.14 13.77 13.65
CA SER A 105 -4.24 12.61 13.85
C SER A 105 -3.74 12.00 12.53
N HIS A 106 -4.58 11.97 11.50
CA HIS A 106 -4.22 11.41 10.19
C HIS A 106 -3.23 12.29 9.44
N HIS A 107 -3.41 13.61 9.49
CA HIS A 107 -2.48 14.56 8.87
C HIS A 107 -1.11 14.52 9.54
N ALA A 108 -1.07 14.48 10.88
CA ALA A 108 0.18 14.34 11.62
C ALA A 108 0.87 13.00 11.32
N PHE A 109 0.13 11.90 11.28
CA PHE A 109 0.67 10.58 10.96
C PHE A 109 1.25 10.52 9.54
N ARG A 110 0.50 10.99 8.53
CA ARG A 110 0.98 11.05 7.14
C ARG A 110 2.22 11.92 7.00
N THR A 111 2.27 13.04 7.71
CA THR A 111 3.44 13.93 7.73
C THR A 111 4.65 13.26 8.37
N ALA A 112 4.47 12.57 9.50
CA ALA A 112 5.54 11.83 10.16
C ALA A 112 6.08 10.67 9.31
N VAL A 113 5.20 9.88 8.69
CA VAL A 113 5.59 8.80 7.77
C VAL A 113 6.35 9.36 6.57
N THR A 114 5.86 10.46 5.99
CA THR A 114 6.54 11.13 4.88
C THR A 114 7.94 11.61 5.27
N ALA A 115 8.11 12.19 6.46
CA ALA A 115 9.42 12.61 6.96
C ALA A 115 10.38 11.43 7.18
N LEU A 116 9.88 10.29 7.68
CA LEU A 116 10.68 9.08 7.86
C LEU A 116 11.18 8.53 6.51
N CYS A 117 10.28 8.42 5.53
CA CYS A 117 10.64 8.00 4.17
C CYS A 117 11.62 8.97 3.51
N LEU A 118 11.42 10.28 3.69
CA LEU A 118 12.32 11.27 3.12
C LEU A 118 13.73 11.18 3.73
N SER A 119 13.83 11.03 5.06
CA SER A 119 15.12 10.85 5.74
C SER A 119 15.89 9.66 5.19
N SER A 120 15.23 8.52 4.97
CA SER A 120 15.90 7.33 4.44
C SER A 120 16.34 7.51 2.99
N LEU A 121 15.54 8.17 2.16
CA LEU A 121 15.91 8.43 0.76
C LEU A 121 17.07 9.42 0.64
N ILE A 122 17.10 10.47 1.47
CA ILE A 122 18.20 11.45 1.51
C ILE A 122 19.51 10.79 1.93
N GLU A 123 19.49 9.92 2.94
CA GLU A 123 20.70 9.19 3.38
C GLU A 123 21.26 8.26 2.29
N LEU A 124 20.40 7.77 1.40
CA LEU A 124 20.74 6.85 0.32
C LEU A 124 20.99 7.56 -1.03
N ASP A 125 20.80 8.88 -1.11
CA ASP A 125 20.97 9.62 -2.35
C ASP A 125 22.44 9.85 -2.68
N GLU A 126 22.93 9.13 -3.69
CA GLU A 126 24.26 9.32 -4.25
C GLU A 126 24.29 10.33 -5.42
N GLY A 127 23.15 10.96 -5.76
CA GLY A 127 23.03 11.93 -6.84
C GLY A 127 23.09 11.32 -8.25
N LYS A 128 22.94 10.00 -8.36
CA LYS A 128 23.06 9.24 -9.61
C LYS A 128 21.71 8.86 -10.23
N GLU A 129 20.66 8.76 -9.41
CA GLU A 129 19.37 8.22 -9.79
C GLU A 129 18.30 9.31 -9.87
N PRO A 130 17.93 9.81 -11.06
CA PRO A 130 17.01 10.94 -11.19
C PRO A 130 15.61 10.65 -10.65
N ALA A 131 15.20 9.38 -10.60
CA ALA A 131 13.91 8.98 -10.02
C ALA A 131 13.89 9.17 -8.50
N LEU A 132 15.02 8.88 -7.84
CA LEU A 132 15.19 9.08 -6.40
C LEU A 132 15.18 10.58 -6.06
N SER A 133 15.97 11.39 -6.77
CA SER A 133 16.01 12.84 -6.55
C SER A 133 14.63 13.48 -6.75
N ARG A 134 13.88 13.09 -7.79
CA ARG A 134 12.49 13.56 -7.98
C ARG A 134 11.55 13.14 -6.85
N ALA A 135 11.72 11.93 -6.30
CA ALA A 135 10.90 11.48 -5.18
C ALA A 135 11.19 12.31 -3.91
N ILE A 136 12.47 12.63 -3.67
CA ILE A 136 12.91 13.51 -2.59
C ILE A 136 12.30 14.90 -2.75
N GLU A 137 12.45 15.54 -3.91
CA GLU A 137 11.92 16.88 -4.19
C GLU A 137 10.40 16.97 -3.94
N ARG A 138 9.65 15.95 -4.36
CA ARG A 138 8.19 15.89 -4.14
C ARG A 138 7.84 15.71 -2.67
N GLY A 139 8.60 14.88 -1.94
CA GLY A 139 8.42 14.68 -0.51
C GLY A 139 8.72 15.96 0.29
N GLU A 140 9.80 16.67 -0.07
CA GLU A 140 10.14 17.97 0.49
C GLU A 140 9.03 19.00 0.25
N ALA A 141 8.55 19.11 -0.99
CA ALA A 141 7.47 20.02 -1.35
C ALA A 141 6.21 19.77 -0.49
N PHE A 142 5.83 18.50 -0.32
CA PHE A 142 4.73 18.12 0.57
C PHE A 142 4.98 18.55 2.02
N LEU A 143 6.18 18.28 2.56
CA LEU A 143 6.50 18.66 3.95
C LEU A 143 6.49 20.17 4.13
N PHE A 144 7.07 20.95 3.23
CA PHE A 144 7.03 22.41 3.33
C PHE A 144 5.60 22.97 3.34
N GLU A 145 4.70 22.37 2.56
CA GLU A 145 3.28 22.73 2.57
C GLU A 145 2.62 22.36 3.91
N GLN A 146 2.81 21.12 4.38
CA GLN A 146 2.08 20.57 5.53
C GLN A 146 2.64 20.97 6.89
N LEU A 147 3.95 21.19 7.04
CA LEU A 147 4.59 21.49 8.33
C LEU A 147 4.03 22.76 9.00
N SER A 148 3.52 23.71 8.21
CA SER A 148 2.86 24.92 8.72
C SER A 148 1.47 24.66 9.32
N VAL A 149 0.84 23.55 8.92
CA VAL A 149 -0.56 23.20 9.20
C VAL A 149 -0.66 22.12 10.28
N VAL A 150 0.30 21.21 10.36
CA VAL A 150 0.29 20.10 11.32
C VAL A 150 0.37 20.65 12.75
N ARG A 151 -0.69 20.41 13.52
CA ARG A 151 -0.76 20.71 14.95
C ARG A 151 -1.14 19.46 15.72
N ARG A 152 -0.78 19.44 17.01
CA ARG A 152 -1.29 18.43 17.94
C ARG A 152 -2.82 18.53 17.99
N ASP A 153 -3.50 17.40 17.82
CA ASP A 153 -4.94 17.32 17.99
C ASP A 153 -5.25 17.54 19.49
N GLN A 154 -5.79 18.73 19.78
CA GLN A 154 -6.11 19.27 21.12
C GLN A 154 -4.92 19.57 22.07
N PRO A 155 -4.61 20.85 22.34
CA PRO A 155 -3.86 21.27 23.51
C PRO A 155 -4.85 21.52 24.66
N SER A 156 -5.20 20.46 25.40
CA SER A 156 -5.85 20.60 26.71
C SER A 156 -4.80 20.64 27.81
#